data_AF-A0A8B1NZ52-F1
#
_entry.id   AF-A0A8B1NZ52-F1
#
_cell.length_a   1.000
_cell.length_b   1.000
_cell.length_c   1.000
_cell.angle_alpha   90.00
_cell.angle_beta   90.00
_cell.angle_gamma   90.00
#
_symmetry.space_group_name_H-M   'P 1'
#
loop_
_entity.id
_entity.type
_entity.pdbx_description
1 polymer ?
#
loop_
_entity_poly.entity_id
_entity_poly.type
_entity_poly.pdbx_seq_one_letter_code
_entity_poly.pdbx_strand_id
1 'polypeptide(L)'
;MEKLQYLAQAYFHQDYDLETEEPIQILMEFRDGEPPEAVEELRGAMERVLSSDLREEELAALWLDRAGACYDPRQDGMEMSFWFRRMLDTLL
;
A
#
# COMPACT_ATOMS: atom_id res chain seq x y z
N MET A 1 3.77 -2.07 -10.83
CA MET A 1 2.31 -1.88 -10.78
C MET A 1 1.61 -3.14 -10.29
N GLU A 2 1.86 -4.31 -10.89
CA GLU A 2 1.20 -5.58 -10.50
C GLU A 2 1.30 -5.90 -9.00
N LYS A 3 2.46 -5.72 -8.36
CA LYS A 3 2.57 -5.97 -6.91
C LYS A 3 1.85 -4.99 -6.01
N LEU A 4 1.75 -3.72 -6.40
CA LEU A 4 0.94 -2.75 -5.66
C LEU A 4 -0.54 -3.12 -5.72
N GLN A 5 -1.01 -3.56 -6.90
CA GLN A 5 -2.36 -4.06 -7.09
C GLN A 5 -2.60 -5.35 -6.30
N TYR A 6 -1.64 -6.27 -6.28
CA TYR A 6 -1.72 -7.49 -5.49
C TYR A 6 -1.88 -7.18 -3.99
N LEU A 7 -1.02 -6.32 -3.44
CA LEU A 7 -1.15 -5.84 -2.05
C LEU A 7 -2.55 -5.24 -1.80
N ALA A 8 -2.97 -4.31 -2.65
CA ALA A 8 -4.25 -3.62 -2.51
C ALA A 8 -5.45 -4.58 -2.48
N GLN A 9 -5.46 -5.61 -3.34
CA GLN A 9 -6.62 -6.50 -3.49
C GLN A 9 -6.59 -7.71 -2.56
N ALA A 10 -5.41 -8.25 -2.28
CA ALA A 10 -5.27 -9.50 -1.51
C ALA A 10 -5.08 -9.26 -0.02
N TYR A 11 -4.61 -8.07 0.38
CA TYR A 11 -4.29 -7.75 1.77
C TYR A 11 -5.14 -6.57 2.29
N PHE A 12 -5.40 -5.56 1.46
CA PHE A 12 -6.32 -4.46 1.79
C PHE A 12 -7.72 -4.68 1.20
N HIS A 13 -8.23 -5.91 1.27
CA HIS A 13 -9.58 -6.28 0.84
C HIS A 13 -10.67 -5.76 1.79
N GLN A 14 -11.95 -6.04 1.52
CA GLN A 14 -13.07 -5.46 2.28
C GLN A 14 -13.06 -5.78 3.78
N ASP A 15 -12.56 -6.96 4.15
CA ASP A 15 -12.52 -7.44 5.54
C ASP A 15 -11.17 -7.21 6.25
N TYR A 16 -10.31 -6.33 5.71
CA TYR A 16 -8.94 -6.11 6.21
C TYR A 16 -8.88 -5.70 7.69
N ASP A 17 -9.89 -4.98 8.16
CA ASP A 17 -10.04 -4.46 9.52
C ASP A 17 -10.50 -5.52 10.53
N LEU A 18 -10.90 -6.71 10.06
CA LEU A 18 -11.17 -7.86 10.92
C LEU A 18 -9.90 -8.68 11.23
N GLU A 19 -8.87 -8.54 10.40
CA GLU A 19 -7.62 -9.31 10.49
C GLU A 19 -6.56 -8.59 11.31
N THR A 20 -6.56 -7.26 11.28
CA THR A 20 -5.56 -6.43 11.96
C THR A 20 -6.20 -5.23 12.64
N GLU A 21 -5.61 -4.77 13.75
CA GLU A 21 -6.08 -3.58 14.46
C GLU A 21 -5.58 -2.28 13.79
N GLU A 22 -4.40 -2.34 13.18
CA GLU A 22 -3.80 -1.21 12.48
C GLU A 22 -3.51 -1.55 11.01
N PRO A 23 -3.93 -0.73 10.04
CA PRO A 23 -3.72 -0.99 8.61
C PRO A 23 -2.24 -1.21 8.21
N ILE A 24 -1.28 -0.71 8.98
CA ILE A 24 0.14 -0.92 8.70
C ILE A 24 0.60 -2.35 9.03
N GLN A 25 -0.08 -3.06 9.95
CA GLN A 25 0.24 -4.43 10.32
C GLN A 25 0.06 -5.39 9.15
N ILE A 26 -0.94 -5.14 8.29
CA ILE A 26 -1.16 -5.87 7.03
C ILE A 26 0.09 -5.87 6.16
N LEU A 27 0.82 -4.76 6.12
CA LEU A 27 2.04 -4.67 5.33
C LEU A 27 3.20 -5.42 5.98
N MET A 28 3.23 -5.52 7.31
CA MET A 28 4.17 -6.39 8.02
C MET A 28 3.89 -7.86 7.71
N GLU A 29 2.61 -8.26 7.66
CA GLU A 29 2.20 -9.60 7.25
C GLU A 29 2.60 -9.91 5.81
N PHE A 30 2.40 -8.98 4.88
CA PHE A 30 2.91 -9.11 3.51
C PHE A 30 4.43 -9.32 3.51
N ARG A 31 5.19 -8.48 4.22
CA ARG A 31 6.66 -8.56 4.26
C ARG A 31 7.14 -9.89 4.83
N ASP A 32 6.50 -10.36 5.89
CA ASP A 32 6.93 -11.55 6.64
C ASP A 32 6.42 -12.86 6.01
N GLY A 33 5.33 -12.80 5.25
CA GLY A 33 4.67 -13.95 4.62
C GLY A 33 5.04 -14.20 3.16
N GLU A 34 5.45 -13.16 2.41
CA GLU A 34 5.78 -13.28 1.00
C GLU A 34 7.26 -13.62 0.74
N PRO A 35 7.59 -14.22 -0.41
CA PRO A 35 8.98 -14.39 -0.83
C PRO A 35 9.70 -13.04 -0.94
N PRO A 36 11.01 -12.97 -0.64
CA PRO A 36 11.78 -11.73 -0.73
C PRO A 36 11.63 -11.03 -2.08
N GLU A 37 11.58 -11.76 -3.19
CA GLU A 37 11.41 -11.19 -4.53
C GLU A 37 10.11 -10.38 -4.65
N ALA A 38 9.01 -10.82 -4.03
CA ALA A 38 7.74 -10.10 -4.06
C ALA A 38 7.80 -8.81 -3.22
N VAL A 39 8.51 -8.85 -2.09
CA VAL A 39 8.77 -7.68 -1.23
C VAL A 39 9.60 -6.64 -1.98
N GLU A 40 10.66 -7.08 -2.67
CA GLU A 40 11.54 -6.24 -3.49
C GLU A 40 10.79 -5.59 -4.67
N GLU A 41 9.92 -6.35 -5.35
CA GLU A 41 9.08 -5.85 -6.45
C GLU A 41 8.08 -4.79 -5.99
N LEU A 42 7.45 -5.02 -4.83
CA LEU A 42 6.54 -4.05 -4.21
C LEU A 42 7.29 -2.78 -3.83
N ARG A 43 8.46 -2.92 -3.21
CA ARG A 43 9.31 -1.78 -2.83
C ARG A 43 9.69 -0.95 -4.04
N GLY A 44 10.19 -1.57 -5.11
CA GLY A 44 10.51 -0.87 -6.36
C GLY A 44 9.29 -0.28 -7.07
N ALA A 45 8.08 -0.79 -6.84
CA ALA A 45 6.85 -0.14 -7.28
C ALA A 45 6.56 1.13 -6.46
N MET A 46 6.68 1.08 -5.13
CA MET A 46 6.44 2.23 -4.24
C MET A 46 7.47 3.34 -4.45
N GLU A 47 8.75 3.01 -4.64
CA GLU A 47 9.81 3.99 -4.96
C GLU A 47 9.51 4.74 -6.27
N ARG A 48 9.02 4.04 -7.30
CA ARG A 48 8.61 4.67 -8.57
C ARG A 48 7.41 5.60 -8.41
N VAL A 49 6.46 5.23 -7.56
CA VAL A 49 5.30 6.09 -7.25
C VAL A 49 5.75 7.33 -6.48
N LEU A 50 6.58 7.18 -5.44
CA LEU A 50 7.06 8.31 -4.64
C LEU A 50 8.07 9.21 -5.37
N SER A 51 8.74 8.71 -6.41
CA SER A 51 9.59 9.51 -7.29
C SER A 51 8.84 10.13 -8.46
N SER A 52 7.60 9.70 -8.72
CA SER A 52 6.71 10.39 -9.64
C SER A 52 6.09 11.59 -8.95
N ASP A 53 6.05 12.74 -9.63
CA ASP A 53 5.51 14.01 -9.12
C ASP A 53 3.97 14.01 -9.12
N LEU A 54 3.38 12.91 -8.64
CA LEU A 54 1.94 12.72 -8.54
C LEU A 54 1.41 13.51 -7.34
N ARG A 55 0.27 14.17 -7.54
CA ARG A 55 -0.45 14.85 -6.47
C ARG A 55 -1.23 13.85 -5.62
N GLU A 56 -1.66 14.30 -4.44
CA GLU A 56 -2.39 13.46 -3.47
C GLU A 56 -3.64 12.80 -4.07
N GLU A 57 -4.40 13.50 -4.92
CA GLU A 57 -5.57 12.94 -5.57
C GLU A 57 -5.22 11.84 -6.59
N GLU A 58 -4.06 11.96 -7.24
CA GLU A 58 -3.57 10.98 -8.21
C GLU A 58 -3.03 9.73 -7.51
N LEU A 59 -2.41 9.90 -6.33
CA LEU A 59 -2.03 8.81 -5.45
C LEU A 59 -3.26 8.09 -4.87
N ALA A 60 -4.29 8.83 -4.48
CA ALA A 60 -5.56 8.26 -4.04
C ALA A 60 -6.21 7.42 -5.15
N ALA A 61 -6.32 7.97 -6.37
CA ALA A 61 -6.87 7.24 -7.51
C ALA A 61 -6.01 6.01 -7.88
N LEU A 62 -4.69 6.11 -7.73
CA LEU A 62 -3.79 4.98 -7.93
C LEU A 62 -4.07 3.85 -6.93
N TRP A 63 -4.24 4.18 -5.65
CA TRP A 63 -4.43 3.22 -4.57
C TRP A 63 -5.84 2.62 -4.54
N LEU A 64 -6.86 3.47 -4.58
CA LEU A 64 -8.26 3.08 -4.41
C LEU A 64 -8.87 2.59 -5.72
N ASP A 65 -8.73 3.36 -6.80
CA ASP A 65 -9.45 3.07 -8.05
C ASP A 65 -8.68 2.09 -8.94
N ARG A 66 -7.37 2.28 -9.08
CA ARG A 66 -6.54 1.48 -10.00
C ARG A 66 -6.02 0.20 -9.35
N ALA A 67 -5.50 0.29 -8.13
CA ALA A 67 -5.02 -0.88 -7.40
C ALA A 67 -6.19 -1.63 -6.73
N GLY A 68 -7.24 -0.93 -6.26
CA GLY A 68 -8.45 -1.56 -5.75
C GLY A 68 -8.44 -1.81 -4.24
N ALA A 69 -7.69 -1.01 -3.47
CA ALA A 69 -7.66 -1.14 -2.03
C ALA A 69 -8.99 -0.67 -1.42
N CYS A 70 -9.44 -1.37 -0.37
CA CYS A 70 -10.63 -1.00 0.39
C CYS A 70 -10.31 -0.06 1.56
N TYR A 71 -9.04 0.04 1.97
CA TYR A 71 -8.58 1.02 2.95
C TYR A 71 -8.26 2.37 2.30
N ASP A 72 -8.91 3.43 2.77
CA ASP A 72 -8.63 4.82 2.39
C ASP A 72 -7.94 5.57 3.55
N PRO A 73 -6.61 5.77 3.50
CA PRO A 73 -5.85 6.46 4.56
C PRO A 73 -6.37 7.86 4.89
N ARG A 74 -7.05 8.52 3.95
CA ARG A 74 -7.58 9.88 4.15
C ARG A 74 -8.72 9.91 5.17
N GLN A 75 -9.40 8.77 5.39
CA GLN A 75 -10.43 8.66 6.43
C GLN A 75 -9.83 8.77 7.84
N ASP A 76 -8.53 8.47 7.99
CA ASP A 76 -7.77 8.65 9.22
C ASP A 76 -7.01 10.00 9.26
N GLY A 77 -7.31 10.91 8.32
CA GLY A 77 -6.63 12.21 8.21
C GLY A 77 -5.20 12.12 7.68
N MET A 78 -4.85 11.04 6.98
CA MET A 78 -3.52 10.82 6.43
C MET A 78 -3.44 11.24 4.96
N GLU A 79 -2.38 11.97 4.60
CA GLU A 79 -2.02 12.24 3.21
C GLU A 79 -1.56 10.93 2.52
N MET A 80 -1.89 10.77 1.24
CA MET A 80 -1.53 9.56 0.50
C MET A 80 -0.02 9.43 0.33
N SER A 81 0.71 10.52 0.05
CA SER A 81 2.18 10.48 -0.03
C SER A 81 2.82 9.99 1.26
N PHE A 82 2.27 10.39 2.40
CA PHE A 82 2.71 9.90 3.71
C PHE A 82 2.40 8.41 3.88
N TRP A 83 1.21 7.95 3.48
CA TRP A 83 0.87 6.52 3.47
C TRP A 83 1.84 5.71 2.59
N PHE A 84 2.10 6.12 1.36
CA PHE A 84 3.06 5.44 0.48
C PHE A 84 4.49 5.42 1.07
N ARG A 85 4.92 6.49 1.74
CA ARG A 85 6.21 6.52 2.45
C ARG A 85 6.22 5.54 3.62
N ARG A 86 5.18 5.53 4.45
CA ARG A 86 5.02 4.59 5.56
C ARG A 86 5.08 3.15 5.08
N MET A 87 4.41 2.86 3.97
CA MET A 87 4.47 1.53 3.38
C MET A 87 5.90 1.18 2.95
N LEU A 88 6.59 2.09 2.24
CA LEU A 88 7.96 1.88 1.81
C LEU A 88 8.91 1.61 2.99
N ASP A 89 8.78 2.38 4.07
CA ASP A 89 9.63 2.26 5.26
C ASP A 89 9.42 0.91 5.99
N THR A 90 8.20 0.36 5.96
CA THR A 90 7.88 -0.95 6.56
C THR A 90 8.48 -2.13 5.78
N LEU A 91 8.73 -1.96 4.48
CA LEU A 91 9.31 -3.00 3.60
C LEU A 91 10.84 -3.08 3.66
N LEU A 92 11.49 -2.25 4.50
CA LEU A 92 12.92 -2.28 4.80
C LEU A 92 13.24 -3.31 5.90
#